data_AF-G4ZKB5-F1
#
_entry.id   AF-G4ZKB5-F1
#
_cell.length_a   1.000
_cell.length_b   1.000
_cell.length_c   1.000
_cell.angle_alpha   90.00
_cell.angle_beta   90.00
_cell.angle_gamma   90.00
#
_symmetry.space_group_name_H-M   'P 1'
#
loop_
_entity.id
_entity.type
_entity.pdbx_description
1 polymer ?
#
loop_
_entity_poly.entity_id
_entity_poly.type
_entity_poly.pdbx_seq_one_letter_code
_entity_poly.pdbx_strand_id
1 'polypeptide(L)'
;MTSVSPTTSGVQLSLRPVSRGVLYFKAIRRWLRRVAGRLPGGYTIAKLDTFDGFRAEVTPSRVLSILLLTPAPCFLLNISIESIPLADPATGFRGSLNFQIRSYLSLMFMTGMPMFMKITSIPEMSTASWKFVLAYGMITAAVAIVHNSVVSVVAGIFPLPFAQFAPAGPIVIVGFLLSRLL
;
A
#
# COMPACT_ATOMS: atom_id res chain seq x y z
N MET A 1 75.26 17.69 10.40
CA MET A 1 74.24 18.75 10.49
C MET A 1 72.89 18.10 10.73
N THR A 2 72.44 18.27 11.97
CA THR A 2 71.13 18.04 12.62
C THR A 2 69.95 17.51 11.78
N SER A 3 69.52 16.28 12.08
CA SER A 3 68.18 15.77 11.76
C SER A 3 67.15 16.44 12.67
N VAL A 4 66.23 17.21 12.10
CA VAL A 4 65.11 17.80 12.84
C VAL A 4 63.97 16.77 12.85
N SER A 5 63.70 16.20 14.02
CA SER A 5 62.54 15.35 14.26
C SER A 5 61.29 16.24 14.38
N PRO A 6 60.18 15.97 13.67
CA PRO A 6 58.99 16.80 13.81
C PRO A 6 58.32 16.46 15.15
N THR A 7 58.39 17.43 16.05
CA THR A 7 57.69 17.48 17.33
C THR A 7 56.22 17.13 17.13
N THR A 8 55.76 16.08 17.80
CA THR A 8 54.35 15.69 17.93
C THR A 8 53.62 16.72 18.78
N SER A 9 53.41 17.91 18.24
CA SER A 9 52.53 18.92 18.81
C SER A 9 51.10 18.44 18.61
N GLY A 10 50.48 18.02 19.72
CA GLY A 10 49.16 17.43 19.75
C GLY A 10 48.12 18.25 18.99
N VAL A 11 47.76 17.79 17.81
CA VAL A 11 46.43 18.06 17.26
C VAL A 11 45.48 17.17 18.05
N GLN A 12 45.10 17.63 19.25
CA GLN A 12 43.87 17.18 19.86
C GLN A 12 42.75 17.60 18.91
N LEU A 13 42.40 16.69 18.01
CA LEU A 13 41.20 16.80 17.20
C LEU A 13 40.05 16.74 18.22
N SER A 14 39.59 17.92 18.64
CA SER A 14 38.41 18.08 19.49
C SER A 14 37.23 17.46 18.77
N LEU A 15 37.01 16.17 19.01
CA LEU A 15 35.80 15.44 18.64
C LEU A 15 34.70 16.01 19.52
N ARG A 16 34.17 17.18 19.13
CA ARG A 16 32.94 17.71 19.70
C ARG A 16 31.89 16.59 19.61
N PRO A 17 31.29 16.16 20.74
CA PRO A 17 30.27 15.13 20.70
C PRO A 17 29.13 15.65 19.85
N VAL A 18 28.96 15.07 18.66
CA VAL A 18 27.84 15.39 17.78
C VAL A 18 26.58 15.07 18.56
N SER A 19 25.78 16.10 18.87
CA SER A 19 24.55 15.95 19.63
C SER A 19 23.71 14.82 19.03
N ARG A 20 23.18 13.94 19.90
CA ARG A 20 22.31 12.82 19.50
C ARG A 20 21.16 13.31 18.60
N GLY A 21 20.65 14.52 18.83
CA GLY A 21 19.63 15.14 17.99
C GLY A 21 20.06 15.37 16.54
N VAL A 22 21.33 15.72 16.30
CA VAL A 22 21.89 15.89 14.95
C VAL A 22 22.04 14.53 14.25
N LEU A 23 22.37 13.48 14.99
CA LEU A 23 22.42 12.12 14.47
C LEU A 23 21.02 11.60 14.10
N TYR A 24 20.03 11.76 14.98
CA TYR A 24 18.64 11.43 14.68
C TYR A 24 18.11 12.23 13.50
N PHE A 25 18.35 13.54 13.45
CA PHE A 25 17.94 14.38 12.32
C PHE A 25 18.62 13.95 11.01
N LYS A 26 19.92 13.62 11.03
CA LYS A 26 20.63 13.08 9.86
C LYS A 26 20.13 11.69 9.46
N ALA A 27 19.74 10.85 10.42
CA ALA A 27 19.17 9.53 10.17
C ALA A 27 17.77 9.64 9.56
N ILE A 28 16.89 10.46 10.15
CA ILE A 28 15.55 10.77 9.67
C ILE A 28 15.62 11.39 8.28
N ARG A 29 16.49 12.38 8.04
CA ARG A 29 16.68 12.98 6.71
C ARG A 29 17.23 12.00 5.69
N ARG A 30 18.11 11.07 6.09
CA ARG A 30 18.58 9.99 5.18
C ARG A 30 17.48 8.99 4.88
N TRP A 31 16.70 8.60 5.88
CA TRP A 31 15.54 7.72 5.73
C TRP A 31 14.47 8.36 4.84
N LEU A 32 14.10 9.62 5.10
CA LEU A 32 13.20 10.42 4.26
C LEU A 32 13.70 10.52 2.82
N ARG A 33 14.99 10.75 2.57
CA ARG A 33 15.52 10.76 1.19
C ARG A 33 15.55 9.40 0.52
N ARG A 34 15.54 8.29 1.27
CA ARG A 34 15.43 6.94 0.71
C ARG A 34 13.98 6.57 0.43
N VAL A 35 13.05 6.99 1.30
CA VAL A 35 11.61 6.73 1.18
C VAL A 35 10.95 7.67 0.18
N ALA A 36 11.30 8.96 0.23
CA ALA A 36 10.80 10.03 -0.65
C ALA A 36 11.81 10.42 -1.76
N GLY A 37 12.92 9.69 -1.88
CA GLY A 37 13.75 9.78 -3.08
C GLY A 37 12.93 9.34 -4.29
N ARG A 38 13.29 9.82 -5.50
CA ARG A 38 12.71 9.27 -6.72
C ARG A 38 12.82 7.75 -6.64
N LEU A 39 11.70 7.05 -6.70
CA LEU A 39 11.74 5.62 -6.95
C LEU A 39 12.62 5.44 -8.20
N PRO A 40 13.55 4.48 -8.24
CA PRO A 40 14.33 4.17 -9.43
C PRO A 40 13.46 3.62 -10.58
N GLY A 41 12.13 3.80 -10.51
CA GLY A 41 11.22 3.67 -11.62
C GLY A 41 11.65 4.67 -12.68
N GLY A 42 12.39 4.16 -13.66
CA GLY A 42 12.70 4.89 -14.88
C GLY A 42 11.42 5.49 -15.42
N TYR A 43 11.30 6.81 -15.29
CA TYR A 43 10.82 7.63 -16.40
C TYR A 43 11.88 7.50 -17.49
N THR A 44 11.99 6.30 -18.05
CA THR A 44 12.85 6.01 -19.17
C THR A 44 12.24 6.76 -20.33
N ILE A 45 13.05 7.42 -21.15
CA ILE A 45 12.63 8.11 -22.37
C ILE A 45 11.67 7.21 -23.19
N ALA A 46 11.90 5.89 -23.17
CA ALA A 46 11.02 4.87 -23.73
C ALA A 46 9.54 4.96 -23.32
N LYS A 47 9.20 5.26 -22.05
CA LYS A 47 7.80 5.41 -21.63
C LYS A 47 7.15 6.67 -22.21
N LEU A 48 7.93 7.75 -22.31
CA LEU A 48 7.49 9.00 -22.91
C LEU A 48 7.26 8.79 -24.42
N ASP A 49 8.19 8.10 -25.08
CA ASP A 49 8.13 7.76 -26.50
C ASP A 49 6.91 6.88 -26.82
N THR A 50 6.62 5.86 -25.99
CA THR A 50 5.39 5.05 -26.14
C THR A 50 4.12 5.86 -25.91
N PHE A 51 4.15 6.86 -25.03
CA PHE A 51 2.99 7.73 -24.79
C PHE A 51 2.76 8.70 -25.93
N ASP A 52 3.83 9.27 -26.49
CA ASP A 52 3.75 10.16 -27.65
C ASP A 52 3.26 9.40 -28.88
N GLY A 53 3.72 8.16 -29.08
CA GLY A 53 3.17 7.24 -30.11
C GLY A 53 1.68 6.96 -29.90
N PHE A 54 1.27 6.60 -28.68
CA PHE A 54 -0.15 6.40 -28.36
C PHE A 54 -0.99 7.66 -28.64
N ARG A 55 -0.48 8.85 -28.27
CA ARG A 55 -1.17 10.12 -28.48
C ARG A 55 -1.34 10.46 -29.97
N ALA A 56 -0.36 10.11 -30.80
CA ALA A 56 -0.41 10.35 -32.24
C ALA A 56 -1.45 9.45 -32.95
N GLU A 57 -1.67 8.23 -32.45
CA GLU A 57 -2.55 7.23 -33.06
C GLU A 57 -3.97 7.18 -32.46
N VAL A 58 -4.17 7.69 -31.24
CA VAL A 58 -5.44 7.50 -30.52
C VAL A 58 -6.55 8.40 -31.05
N THR A 59 -7.70 7.81 -31.36
CA THR A 59 -8.91 8.55 -31.70
C THR A 59 -9.66 9.00 -30.43
N PRO A 60 -10.41 10.11 -30.47
CA PRO A 60 -11.23 10.53 -29.33
C PRO A 60 -12.23 9.47 -28.85
N SER A 61 -12.76 8.65 -29.75
CA SER A 61 -13.66 7.54 -29.41
C SER A 61 -12.97 6.44 -28.61
N ARG A 62 -11.70 6.14 -28.91
CA ARG A 62 -10.89 5.18 -28.16
C ARG A 62 -10.57 5.69 -26.76
N VAL A 63 -10.27 6.98 -26.62
CA VAL A 63 -10.10 7.62 -25.31
C VAL A 63 -11.39 7.55 -24.49
N LEU A 64 -12.52 7.93 -25.08
CA LEU A 64 -13.83 7.85 -24.41
C LEU A 64 -14.17 6.42 -23.98
N SER A 65 -13.90 5.44 -24.85
CA SER A 65 -14.11 4.02 -24.54
C SER A 65 -13.26 3.58 -23.34
N ILE A 66 -11.97 3.93 -23.30
CA ILE A 66 -11.11 3.64 -22.14
C ILE A 66 -11.69 4.29 -20.88
N LEU A 67 -12.13 5.54 -20.97
CA LEU A 67 -12.66 6.28 -19.83
C LEU A 67 -13.94 5.66 -19.27
N LEU A 68 -14.79 5.07 -20.12
CA LEU A 68 -16.04 4.42 -19.73
C LEU A 68 -15.85 2.95 -19.32
N LEU A 69 -15.04 2.19 -20.05
CA LEU A 69 -14.82 0.77 -19.79
C LEU A 69 -13.91 0.52 -18.59
N THR A 70 -12.96 1.42 -18.29
CA THR A 70 -12.07 1.24 -17.13
C THR A 70 -12.82 1.20 -15.79
N PRO A 71 -13.74 2.14 -15.49
CA PRO A 71 -14.49 2.11 -14.23
C PRO A 71 -15.68 1.13 -14.24
N ALA A 72 -16.17 0.70 -15.41
CA ALA A 72 -17.38 -0.12 -15.50
C ALA A 72 -17.33 -1.42 -14.67
N PRO A 73 -16.25 -2.23 -14.66
CA PRO A 73 -16.14 -3.40 -13.80
C PRO A 73 -16.25 -3.05 -12.31
N CYS A 74 -15.64 -1.93 -11.90
CA CYS A 74 -15.72 -1.45 -10.51
C CYS A 74 -17.15 -1.05 -10.14
N PHE A 75 -17.87 -0.37 -11.03
CA PHE A 75 -19.28 -0.04 -10.82
C PHE A 75 -20.15 -1.28 -10.69
N LEU A 76 -20.00 -2.25 -11.60
CA LEU A 76 -20.76 -3.51 -11.55
C LEU A 76 -20.49 -4.28 -10.26
N LEU A 77 -19.22 -4.36 -9.83
CA LEU A 77 -18.86 -4.99 -8.56
C LEU A 77 -19.47 -4.28 -7.36
N ASN A 78 -19.41 -2.94 -7.31
CA ASN A 78 -20.02 -2.17 -6.23
C ASN A 78 -21.54 -2.36 -6.19
N ILE A 79 -22.23 -2.29 -7.32
CA ILE A 79 -23.69 -2.56 -7.38
C ILE A 79 -23.99 -3.98 -6.89
N SER A 80 -23.15 -4.96 -7.26
CA SER A 80 -23.30 -6.35 -6.84
C SER A 80 -23.10 -6.54 -5.33
N ILE A 81 -22.23 -5.76 -4.71
CA ILE A 81 -22.02 -5.78 -3.25
C ILE A 81 -23.15 -5.02 -2.54
N GLU A 82 -23.56 -3.88 -3.07
CA GLU A 82 -24.61 -3.02 -2.52
C GLU A 82 -26.00 -3.68 -2.57
N SER A 83 -26.23 -4.61 -3.50
CA SER A 83 -27.48 -5.37 -3.58
C SER A 83 -27.68 -6.34 -2.40
N ILE A 84 -26.64 -6.61 -1.60
CA ILE A 84 -26.75 -7.42 -0.39
C ILE A 84 -27.49 -6.59 0.69
N PRO A 85 -28.64 -7.05 1.21
CA PRO A 85 -29.46 -6.25 2.11
C PRO A 85 -28.79 -6.04 3.47
N LEU A 86 -28.76 -4.80 3.97
CA LEU A 86 -28.29 -4.52 5.33
C LEU A 86 -29.35 -4.91 6.35
N ALA A 87 -28.92 -5.57 7.43
CA ALA A 87 -29.73 -5.73 8.63
C ALA A 87 -29.67 -4.45 9.48
N ASP A 88 -30.67 -4.25 10.32
CA ASP A 88 -30.72 -3.12 11.26
C ASP A 88 -29.48 -3.13 12.17
N PRO A 89 -28.69 -2.03 12.21
CA PRO A 89 -27.52 -1.93 13.08
C PRO A 89 -27.84 -2.09 14.57
N ALA A 90 -29.09 -1.87 15.00
CA ALA A 90 -29.52 -2.08 16.38
C ALA A 90 -29.45 -3.54 16.84
N THR A 91 -29.40 -4.50 15.90
CA THR A 91 -29.20 -5.93 16.19
C THR A 91 -27.78 -6.26 16.67
N GLY A 92 -26.87 -5.27 16.63
CA GLY A 92 -25.49 -5.39 17.06
C GLY A 92 -24.67 -6.34 16.18
N PHE A 93 -23.49 -6.72 16.68
CA PHE A 93 -22.55 -7.56 15.93
C PHE A 93 -23.16 -8.91 15.48
N ARG A 94 -23.99 -9.54 16.33
CA ARG A 94 -24.56 -10.87 16.04
C ARG A 94 -25.57 -10.88 14.88
N GLY A 95 -26.28 -9.77 14.64
CA GLY A 95 -27.18 -9.62 13.49
C GLY A 95 -26.51 -9.08 12.24
N SER A 96 -25.21 -8.75 12.30
CA SER A 96 -24.51 -8.01 11.25
C SER A 96 -23.94 -8.85 10.10
N LEU A 97 -24.35 -10.12 9.93
CA LEU A 97 -23.72 -11.03 8.97
C LEU A 97 -23.66 -10.45 7.54
N ASN A 98 -24.75 -9.85 7.07
CA ASN A 98 -24.80 -9.22 5.75
C ASN A 98 -23.81 -8.06 5.61
N PHE A 99 -23.64 -7.26 6.68
CA PHE A 99 -22.64 -6.20 6.74
C PHE A 99 -21.21 -6.78 6.69
N GLN A 100 -20.96 -7.90 7.38
CA GLN A 100 -19.65 -8.57 7.34
C GLN A 100 -19.32 -9.10 5.95
N ILE A 101 -20.28 -9.73 5.26
CA ILE A 101 -20.10 -10.24 3.90
C ILE A 101 -19.79 -9.10 2.93
N ARG A 102 -20.55 -7.99 2.98
CA ARG A 102 -20.31 -6.80 2.16
C ARG A 102 -18.93 -6.21 2.40
N SER A 103 -18.57 -6.07 3.68
CA SER A 103 -17.27 -5.53 4.10
C SER A 103 -16.12 -6.43 3.63
N TYR A 104 -16.30 -7.75 3.71
CA TYR A 104 -15.32 -8.74 3.28
C TYR A 104 -15.06 -8.62 1.76
N LEU A 105 -16.12 -8.65 0.96
CA LEU A 105 -16.02 -8.55 -0.50
C LEU A 105 -15.38 -7.23 -0.92
N SER A 106 -15.83 -6.12 -0.35
CA SER A 106 -15.28 -4.78 -0.63
C SER A 106 -13.78 -4.74 -0.36
N LEU A 107 -13.37 -5.26 0.80
CA LEU A 107 -11.97 -5.23 1.21
C LEU A 107 -11.09 -6.19 0.41
N MET A 108 -11.62 -7.35 0.02
CA MET A 108 -10.95 -8.31 -0.86
C MET A 108 -10.56 -7.65 -2.18
N PHE A 109 -11.50 -6.95 -2.83
CA PHE A 109 -11.22 -6.24 -4.08
C PHE A 109 -10.33 -5.01 -3.86
N MET A 110 -10.56 -4.25 -2.79
CA MET A 110 -9.77 -3.06 -2.47
C MET A 110 -8.28 -3.38 -2.23
N THR A 111 -7.97 -4.57 -1.70
CA THR A 111 -6.59 -5.00 -1.43
C THR A 111 -6.00 -5.84 -2.56
N GLY A 112 -6.80 -6.68 -3.23
CA GLY A 112 -6.37 -7.52 -4.34
C GLY A 112 -6.07 -6.74 -5.62
N MET A 113 -6.91 -5.80 -6.02
CA MET A 113 -6.73 -5.07 -7.29
C MET A 113 -5.45 -4.22 -7.34
N PRO A 114 -5.07 -3.47 -6.28
CA PRO A 114 -3.77 -2.80 -6.26
C PRO A 114 -2.59 -3.76 -6.35
N MET A 115 -2.69 -4.95 -5.76
CA MET A 115 -1.66 -5.97 -5.89
C MET A 115 -1.57 -6.53 -7.31
N PHE A 116 -2.70 -6.75 -7.97
CA PHE A 116 -2.71 -7.08 -9.40
C PHE A 116 -2.00 -6.01 -10.23
N MET A 117 -2.34 -4.74 -10.01
CA MET A 117 -1.70 -3.60 -10.70
C MET A 117 -0.20 -3.52 -10.43
N LYS A 118 0.22 -3.80 -9.18
CA LYS A 118 1.64 -3.84 -8.81
C LYS A 118 2.39 -4.92 -9.59
N ILE A 119 1.84 -6.12 -9.68
CA ILE A 119 2.45 -7.27 -10.37
C ILE A 119 2.53 -7.03 -11.88
N THR A 120 1.47 -6.47 -12.49
CA THR A 120 1.44 -6.20 -13.94
C THR A 120 2.29 -5.01 -14.35
N SER A 121 2.48 -4.03 -13.47
CA SER A 121 3.24 -2.81 -13.78
C SER A 121 4.74 -2.92 -13.50
N ILE A 122 5.18 -3.95 -12.77
CA ILE A 122 6.58 -4.14 -12.39
C ILE A 122 7.10 -5.41 -13.11
N PRO A 123 7.90 -5.28 -14.18
CA PRO A 123 8.37 -6.41 -14.97
C PRO A 123 9.11 -7.48 -14.13
N GLU A 124 9.88 -7.04 -13.13
CA GLU A 124 10.63 -7.91 -12.22
C GLU A 124 9.75 -8.73 -11.25
N MET A 125 8.46 -8.37 -11.12
CA MET A 125 7.50 -9.03 -10.24
C MET A 125 6.40 -9.80 -11.01
N SER A 126 6.49 -9.86 -12.35
CA SER A 126 5.44 -10.35 -13.26
C SER A 126 5.13 -11.87 -13.15
N THR A 127 5.81 -12.62 -12.30
CA THR A 127 5.64 -14.08 -12.15
C THR A 127 4.45 -14.47 -11.26
N ALA A 128 3.84 -13.51 -10.55
CA ALA A 128 2.77 -13.81 -9.61
C ALA A 128 1.44 -14.16 -10.34
N SER A 129 0.97 -15.38 -10.10
CA SER A 129 -0.28 -15.92 -10.66
C SER A 129 -1.51 -15.13 -10.18
N TRP A 130 -2.59 -15.11 -10.98
CA TRP A 130 -3.90 -14.60 -10.56
C TRP A 130 -4.39 -15.23 -9.24
N LYS A 131 -3.99 -16.49 -8.99
CA LYS A 131 -4.28 -17.21 -7.74
C LYS A 131 -3.65 -16.53 -6.53
N PHE A 132 -2.45 -15.96 -6.68
CA PHE A 132 -1.79 -15.22 -5.61
C PHE A 132 -2.53 -13.93 -5.30
N VAL A 133 -2.95 -13.18 -6.32
CA VAL A 133 -3.75 -11.95 -6.13
C VAL A 133 -5.04 -12.25 -5.38
N LEU A 134 -5.74 -13.33 -5.78
CA LEU A 134 -6.94 -13.76 -5.11
C LEU A 134 -6.67 -14.16 -3.66
N ALA A 135 -5.67 -15.02 -3.42
CA ALA A 135 -5.30 -15.46 -2.08
C ALA A 135 -4.88 -14.27 -1.18
N TYR A 136 -4.10 -13.33 -1.72
CA TYR A 136 -3.71 -12.12 -1.03
C TYR A 136 -4.94 -11.33 -0.56
N GLY A 137 -5.85 -11.01 -1.48
CA GLY A 137 -7.07 -10.27 -1.17
C GLY A 137 -7.96 -10.98 -0.15
N MET A 138 -8.12 -12.31 -0.28
CA MET A 138 -8.92 -13.12 0.63
C MET A 138 -8.34 -13.13 2.05
N ILE A 139 -7.02 -13.28 2.19
CA ILE A 139 -6.33 -13.31 3.49
C ILE A 139 -6.36 -11.94 4.15
N THR A 140 -6.05 -10.86 3.42
CA THR A 140 -6.07 -9.50 3.97
C THR A 140 -7.49 -9.07 4.37
N ALA A 141 -8.50 -9.47 3.58
CA ALA A 141 -9.89 -9.23 3.94
C ALA A 141 -10.30 -10.00 5.20
N ALA A 142 -9.90 -11.26 5.33
CA ALA A 142 -10.22 -12.09 6.49
C ALA A 142 -9.61 -11.50 7.77
N VAL A 143 -8.33 -11.12 7.73
CA VAL A 143 -7.62 -10.49 8.86
C VAL A 143 -8.36 -9.24 9.35
N ALA A 144 -8.86 -8.43 8.42
CA ALA A 144 -9.56 -7.21 8.76
C ALA A 144 -10.95 -7.42 9.35
N ILE A 145 -11.72 -8.38 8.81
CA ILE A 145 -13.01 -8.76 9.39
C ILE A 145 -12.79 -9.31 10.80
N VAL A 146 -11.80 -10.17 11.00
CA VAL A 146 -11.45 -10.68 12.33
C VAL A 146 -11.07 -9.54 13.26
N HIS A 147 -10.22 -8.61 12.82
CA HIS A 147 -9.84 -7.44 13.61
C HIS A 147 -11.06 -6.60 14.01
N ASN A 148 -11.89 -6.21 13.04
CA ASN A 148 -13.10 -5.43 13.30
C ASN A 148 -14.08 -6.18 14.21
N SER A 149 -14.23 -7.49 14.03
CA SER A 149 -15.08 -8.32 14.89
C SER A 149 -14.61 -8.32 16.33
N VAL A 150 -13.30 -8.51 16.55
CA VAL A 150 -12.69 -8.48 17.89
C VAL A 150 -12.86 -7.11 18.53
N VAL A 151 -12.57 -6.02 17.81
CA VAL A 151 -12.72 -4.66 18.35
C VAL A 151 -14.20 -4.36 18.65
N SER A 152 -15.14 -4.78 17.81
CA SER A 152 -16.58 -4.57 18.06
C SER A 152 -17.03 -5.26 19.34
N VAL A 153 -16.61 -6.51 19.54
CA VAL A 153 -16.99 -7.31 20.71
C VAL A 153 -16.33 -6.77 21.98
N VAL A 154 -15.05 -6.39 21.92
CA VAL A 154 -14.31 -5.87 23.08
C VAL A 154 -14.78 -4.47 23.47
N ALA A 155 -15.02 -3.58 22.51
CA ALA A 155 -15.48 -2.23 22.78
C ALA A 155 -16.98 -2.16 23.08
N GLY A 156 -17.75 -3.18 22.71
CA GLY A 156 -19.22 -3.16 22.80
C GLY A 156 -19.87 -2.15 21.84
N ILE A 157 -19.13 -1.71 20.81
CA ILE A 157 -19.57 -0.67 19.86
C ILE A 157 -19.82 -1.33 18.51
N PHE A 158 -21.05 -1.15 18.00
CA PHE A 158 -21.43 -1.53 16.65
C PHE A 158 -22.40 -0.49 16.08
N PRO A 159 -22.24 -0.04 14.82
CA PRO A 159 -21.13 -0.31 13.91
C PRO A 159 -19.83 0.39 14.34
N LEU A 160 -18.68 -0.16 13.95
CA LEU A 160 -17.39 0.46 14.25
C LEU A 160 -17.18 1.76 13.47
N PRO A 161 -16.80 2.86 14.14
CA PRO A 161 -16.33 4.05 13.45
C PRO A 161 -15.04 3.68 12.70
N PHE A 162 -14.95 4.09 11.43
CA PHE A 162 -13.78 3.84 10.59
C PHE A 162 -13.43 2.35 10.38
N ALA A 163 -14.42 1.45 10.34
CA ALA A 163 -14.20 0.01 10.14
C ALA A 163 -13.33 -0.34 8.92
N GLN A 164 -13.29 0.52 7.90
CA GLN A 164 -12.44 0.34 6.72
C GLN A 164 -10.95 0.67 6.97
N PHE A 165 -10.65 1.56 7.92
CA PHE A 165 -9.30 2.03 8.24
C PHE A 165 -8.73 1.45 9.53
N ALA A 166 -9.59 1.07 10.49
CA ALA A 166 -9.18 0.40 11.71
C ALA A 166 -8.24 -0.80 11.47
N PRO A 167 -8.49 -1.70 10.50
CA PRO A 167 -7.62 -2.84 10.25
C PRO A 167 -6.35 -2.51 9.43
N ALA A 168 -6.07 -1.24 9.12
CA ALA A 168 -4.94 -0.86 8.27
C ALA A 168 -3.59 -1.39 8.79
N GLY A 169 -3.35 -1.29 10.10
CA GLY A 169 -2.12 -1.82 10.72
C GLY A 169 -1.95 -3.33 10.49
N PRO A 170 -2.89 -4.17 10.96
CA PRO A 170 -2.86 -5.62 10.72
C PRO A 170 -2.78 -6.01 9.25
N ILE A 171 -3.54 -5.36 8.36
CA ILE A 171 -3.53 -5.64 6.91
C ILE A 171 -2.14 -5.37 6.32
N VAL A 172 -1.49 -4.25 6.69
CA VAL A 172 -0.15 -3.91 6.17
C VAL A 172 0.90 -4.91 6.64
N ILE A 173 0.85 -5.34 7.90
CA ILE A 173 1.79 -6.34 8.44
C ILE A 173 1.63 -7.67 7.70
N VAL A 174 0.40 -8.18 7.60
CA VAL A 174 0.13 -9.44 6.91
C VAL A 174 0.41 -9.34 5.42
N GLY A 175 0.01 -8.26 4.77
CA GLY A 175 0.29 -8.02 3.36
C GLY A 175 1.78 -7.96 3.06
N PHE A 176 2.57 -7.32 3.94
CA PHE A 176 4.03 -7.34 3.83
C PHE A 176 4.59 -8.75 3.96
N LEU A 177 4.15 -9.54 4.95
CA LEU A 177 4.56 -10.93 5.12
C LEU A 177 4.21 -11.79 3.90
N LEU A 178 2.98 -11.71 3.40
CA LEU A 178 2.55 -12.41 2.19
C LEU A 178 3.39 -12.05 0.97
N SER A 179 3.78 -10.78 0.85
CA SER A 179 4.63 -10.30 -0.24
C SER A 179 6.11 -10.68 -0.13
N ARG A 180 6.55 -11.22 1.02
CA ARG A 180 7.93 -11.68 1.26
C ARG A 180 8.10 -13.19 1.12
N LEU A 181 7.00 -13.94 1.18
CA LEU A 181 7.00 -15.41 1.12
C LEU A 181 7.06 -15.96 -0.32
N LEU A 182 7.10 -15.08 -1.33
CA LEU A 182 7.11 -15.38 -2.77
C LEU A 182 8.05 -14.40 -3.48
#